data_AF-A0A2T2TQ39-F1
#
_entry.id   AF-A0A2T2TQ39-F1
#
_cell.length_a   1.000
_cell.length_b   1.000
_cell.length_c   1.000
_cell.angle_alpha   90.00
_cell.angle_beta   90.00
_cell.angle_gamma   90.00
#
_symmetry.space_group_name_H-M   'P 1'
#
loop_
_entity.id
_entity.type
_entity.pdbx_description
1 polymer ?
#
loop_
_entity_poly.entity_id
_entity_poly.type
_entity_poly.pdbx_seq_one_letter_code
_entity_poly.pdbx_strand_id
1 'polypeptide(L)'
;AEKPLIIENRALGYRLKYFLKEFEERGSVVRWDGEPLFEPLSPEDSLEAARWRQNRREVYRGSLRHFLEALLHDRLEEEQFDLYRLPRASAFRHTSRADRFPTSRNRILEPSPDSTHHLSVNGRLEVIYRGAPESEAYLEWAELSRRRAPREYQTSQIKLNQSAVHVDPHGEIVEPYGATLYQYFAFTTRLATLLPREYDPPNAPALSPEPR
;
A
#
# COMPACT_ATOMS: atom_id res chain seq x y z
N ALA A 1 11.01 -26.55 -15.76
CA ALA A 1 10.82 -25.10 -15.64
C ALA A 1 9.35 -24.84 -15.42
N GLU A 2 8.98 -24.20 -14.32
CA GLU A 2 7.60 -23.77 -14.07
C GLU A 2 7.29 -22.57 -14.97
N LYS A 3 6.15 -22.60 -15.66
CA LYS A 3 5.75 -21.54 -16.59
C LYS A 3 5.19 -20.36 -15.78
N PRO A 4 5.59 -19.12 -16.06
CA PRO A 4 5.07 -17.95 -15.35
C PRO A 4 3.58 -17.74 -15.66
N LEU A 5 2.87 -17.12 -14.72
CA LEU A 5 1.53 -16.58 -14.98
C LEU A 5 1.66 -15.36 -15.89
N ILE A 6 0.89 -15.33 -16.97
CA ILE A 6 0.89 -14.22 -17.92
C ILE A 6 -0.41 -13.42 -17.74
N ILE A 7 -0.28 -12.17 -17.34
CA ILE A 7 -1.42 -11.26 -17.12
C ILE A 7 -1.23 -10.04 -18.00
N GLU A 8 -2.16 -9.79 -18.91
CA GLU A 8 -2.15 -8.57 -19.73
C GLU A 8 -3.04 -7.50 -19.07
N ASN A 9 -2.41 -6.52 -18.43
CA ASN A 9 -3.10 -5.42 -17.77
C ASN A 9 -3.21 -4.22 -18.71
N ARG A 10 -4.27 -4.21 -19.52
CA ARG A 10 -4.59 -3.11 -20.44
C ARG A 10 -4.97 -1.81 -19.74
N ALA A 11 -5.33 -1.85 -18.46
CA ALA A 11 -5.60 -0.63 -17.69
C ALA A 11 -4.30 0.09 -17.29
N LEU A 12 -3.23 -0.66 -17.03
CA LEU A 12 -1.92 -0.11 -16.67
C LEU A 12 -0.92 -0.13 -17.83
N GLY A 13 -1.24 -0.73 -18.98
CA GLY A 13 -0.34 -0.79 -20.13
C GLY A 13 0.87 -1.68 -19.91
N TYR A 14 0.70 -2.79 -19.19
CA TYR A 14 1.77 -3.75 -18.94
C TYR A 14 1.29 -5.18 -19.22
N ARG A 15 2.16 -6.00 -19.78
CA ARG A 15 2.09 -7.44 -19.67
C ARG A 15 2.99 -7.87 -18.50
N LEU A 16 2.39 -8.52 -17.53
CA LEU A 16 3.06 -9.05 -16.35
C LEU A 16 3.34 -10.54 -16.56
N LYS A 17 4.60 -10.94 -16.44
CA LYS A 17 5.03 -12.33 -16.27
C LYS A 17 5.36 -12.54 -14.80
N TYR A 18 4.54 -13.31 -14.09
CA TYR A 18 4.72 -13.52 -12.65
C TYR A 18 5.25 -14.93 -12.39
N PHE A 19 6.46 -15.01 -11.85
CA PHE A 19 7.11 -16.25 -11.45
C PHE A 19 6.76 -16.54 -10.00
N LEU A 20 5.66 -17.27 -9.80
CA LEU A 20 5.17 -17.67 -8.48
C LEU A 20 6.22 -18.55 -7.79
N LYS A 21 6.64 -18.16 -6.58
CA LYS A 21 7.56 -18.92 -5.72
C LYS A 21 6.80 -19.72 -4.67
N GLU A 22 5.78 -19.10 -4.07
CA GLU A 22 4.97 -19.71 -3.04
C GLU A 22 3.52 -19.22 -3.15
N PHE A 23 2.58 -20.11 -2.84
CA PHE A 23 1.18 -19.79 -2.67
C PHE A 23 0.60 -20.66 -1.57
N GLU A 24 -0.02 -20.02 -0.59
CA GLU A 24 -0.66 -20.69 0.53
C GLU A 24 -1.99 -20.01 0.86
N GLU A 25 -3.03 -20.83 1.00
CA GLU A 25 -4.33 -20.39 1.50
C GLU A 25 -4.64 -21.18 2.78
N ARG A 26 -4.81 -20.46 3.90
CA ARG A 26 -5.22 -21.04 5.19
C ARG A 26 -6.35 -20.23 5.80
N GLY A 27 -7.55 -20.79 5.78
CA GLY A 27 -8.74 -20.11 6.29
C GLY A 27 -9.01 -18.82 5.53
N SER A 28 -8.96 -17.68 6.21
CA SER A 28 -9.14 -16.36 5.59
C SER A 28 -7.83 -15.67 5.18
N VAL A 29 -6.69 -16.34 5.34
CA VAL A 29 -5.37 -15.79 5.02
C VAL A 29 -4.88 -16.40 3.73
N VAL A 30 -4.67 -15.55 2.71
CA VAL A 30 -3.99 -15.91 1.47
C VAL A 30 -2.62 -15.26 1.49
N ARG A 31 -1.60 -16.05 1.18
CA ARG A 31 -0.19 -15.67 1.08
C ARG A 31 0.32 -16.08 -0.28
N TRP A 32 1.06 -15.20 -0.93
CA TRP A 32 1.78 -15.53 -2.15
C TRP A 32 3.06 -14.72 -2.21
N ASP A 33 4.07 -15.31 -2.84
CA ASP A 33 5.35 -14.67 -3.13
C ASP A 33 5.79 -15.05 -4.54
N GLY A 34 6.53 -14.17 -5.19
CA GLY A 34 6.95 -14.36 -6.57
C GLY A 34 7.49 -13.09 -7.22
N GLU A 35 8.21 -13.29 -8.32
CA GLU A 35 8.90 -12.22 -9.03
C GLU A 35 8.06 -11.71 -10.21
N PRO A 36 7.69 -10.41 -10.23
CA PRO A 36 7.05 -9.80 -11.37
C PRO A 36 8.09 -9.35 -12.42
N LEU A 37 7.87 -9.71 -13.67
CA LEU A 37 8.56 -9.11 -14.81
C LEU A 37 7.55 -8.33 -15.65
N PHE A 38 7.79 -7.03 -15.81
CA PHE A 38 6.91 -6.14 -16.56
C PHE A 38 7.42 -5.94 -17.98
N GLU A 39 6.52 -6.12 -18.94
CA GLU A 39 6.73 -5.78 -20.34
C GLU A 39 5.76 -4.63 -20.70
N PRO A 40 6.26 -3.40 -20.95
CA PRO A 40 5.42 -2.31 -21.38
C PRO A 40 4.68 -2.65 -22.68
N LEU A 41 3.39 -2.33 -22.73
CA LEU A 41 2.62 -2.39 -23.95
C LEU A 41 2.82 -1.10 -24.76
N SER A 42 2.71 -1.19 -26.09
CA SER A 42 2.59 0.00 -26.94
C SER A 42 1.15 0.48 -26.90
N PRO A 43 0.89 1.76 -26.58
CA PRO A 43 -0.46 2.31 -26.64
C PRO A 43 -0.92 2.42 -28.09
N GLU A 44 -2.21 2.24 -28.34
CA GLU A 44 -2.81 2.40 -29.66
C GLU A 44 -2.79 3.87 -30.10
N ASP A 45 -2.98 4.79 -29.14
CA ASP A 45 -2.96 6.23 -29.37
C ASP A 45 -2.50 7.04 -28.14
N SER A 46 -2.44 8.37 -28.27
CA SER A 46 -2.05 9.26 -27.18
C SER A 46 -3.05 9.29 -26.01
N LEU A 47 -4.33 8.99 -26.26
CA LEU A 47 -5.39 9.00 -25.26
C LEU A 47 -5.25 7.78 -24.35
N GLU A 48 -5.00 6.60 -24.92
CA GLU A 48 -4.69 5.39 -24.16
C GLU A 48 -3.42 5.57 -23.33
N ALA A 49 -2.36 6.12 -23.91
CA ALA A 49 -1.14 6.43 -23.17
C ALA A 49 -1.40 7.36 -21.97
N ALA A 50 -2.27 8.36 -22.15
CA ALA A 50 -2.68 9.27 -21.08
C ALA A 50 -3.50 8.56 -20.00
N ARG A 51 -4.43 7.68 -20.39
CA ARG A 51 -5.22 6.84 -19.49
C ARG A 51 -4.32 5.93 -18.65
N TRP A 52 -3.33 5.27 -19.25
CA TRP A 52 -2.38 4.45 -18.48
C TRP A 52 -1.59 5.27 -17.47
N ARG A 53 -1.09 6.46 -17.85
CA ARG A 53 -0.42 7.35 -16.92
C ARG A 53 -1.33 7.75 -15.75
N GLN A 54 -2.60 8.04 -16.02
CA GLN A 54 -3.57 8.37 -14.98
C GLN A 54 -3.82 7.18 -14.06
N ASN A 55 -4.12 6.00 -14.61
CA ASN A 55 -4.41 4.79 -13.85
C ASN A 55 -3.22 4.37 -12.98
N ARG A 56 -1.98 4.48 -13.48
CA ARG A 56 -0.76 4.19 -12.69
C ARG A 56 -0.63 5.15 -11.51
N ARG A 57 -0.93 6.44 -11.69
CA ARG A 57 -0.96 7.41 -10.59
C ARG A 57 -2.05 7.10 -9.56
N GLU A 58 -3.23 6.72 -10.01
CA GLU A 58 -4.35 6.36 -9.14
C GLU A 58 -4.05 5.09 -8.33
N VAL A 59 -3.44 4.08 -8.95
CA VAL A 59 -3.01 2.85 -8.27
C VAL A 59 -1.91 3.13 -7.25
N TYR A 60 -0.97 4.01 -7.57
CA TYR A 60 0.09 4.39 -6.64
C TYR A 60 -0.45 5.15 -5.42
N ARG A 61 -1.30 6.16 -5.63
CA ARG A 61 -1.81 7.02 -4.55
C ARG A 61 -2.63 6.23 -3.53
N GLY A 62 -2.20 6.32 -2.27
CA GLY A 62 -2.82 5.61 -1.14
C GLY A 62 -2.47 4.11 -1.08
N SER A 63 -1.55 3.64 -1.92
CA SER A 63 -0.99 2.28 -1.81
C SER A 63 -0.05 2.15 -0.60
N LEU A 64 0.28 0.89 -0.24
CA LEU A 64 1.30 0.62 0.78
C LEU A 64 2.65 1.26 0.40
N ARG A 65 3.04 1.17 -0.87
CA ARG A 65 4.30 1.73 -1.37
C ARG A 65 4.34 3.26 -1.21
N HIS A 66 3.28 3.97 -1.62
CA HIS A 66 3.17 5.41 -1.41
C HIS A 66 3.31 5.79 0.07
N PHE A 67 2.62 5.07 0.95
CA PHE A 67 2.75 5.30 2.39
C PHE A 67 4.18 5.05 2.90
N LEU A 68 4.83 3.95 2.51
CA LEU A 68 6.17 3.62 2.96
C LEU A 68 7.21 4.61 2.41
N GLU A 69 7.10 5.04 1.15
CA GLU A 69 7.97 6.08 0.59
C GLU A 69 7.77 7.44 1.30
N ALA A 70 6.53 7.84 1.60
CA ALA A 70 6.24 9.03 2.41
C ALA A 70 6.82 8.91 3.82
N LEU A 71 6.70 7.73 4.43
CA LEU A 71 7.24 7.44 5.76
C LEU A 71 8.77 7.52 5.76
N LEU A 72 9.46 6.97 4.77
CA LEU A 72 10.92 7.00 4.67
C LEU A 72 11.45 8.43 4.56
N HIS A 73 10.79 9.27 3.74
CA HIS A 73 11.21 10.63 3.44
C HIS A 73 10.65 11.71 4.37
N ASP A 74 9.96 11.31 5.44
CA ASP A 74 9.33 12.24 6.39
C ASP A 74 8.34 13.21 5.73
N ARG A 75 7.54 12.71 4.78
CA ARG A 75 6.55 13.47 4.01
C ARG A 75 5.09 13.08 4.29
N LEU A 76 4.83 12.53 5.47
CA LEU A 76 3.49 12.00 5.79
C LEU A 76 2.42 13.10 5.75
N GLU A 77 2.71 14.29 6.27
CA GLU A 77 1.75 15.39 6.33
C GLU A 77 1.50 15.96 4.92
N GLU A 78 2.57 16.20 4.16
CA GLU A 78 2.51 16.68 2.77
C GLU A 78 1.75 15.73 1.86
N GLU A 79 1.92 14.41 2.08
CA GLU A 79 1.25 13.36 1.33
C GLU A 79 -0.07 12.90 2.00
N GLN A 80 -0.58 13.68 2.98
CA GLN A 80 -1.92 13.55 3.55
C GLN A 80 -2.20 12.21 4.28
N PHE A 81 -1.20 11.71 5.00
CA PHE A 81 -1.26 10.51 5.83
C PHE A 81 -1.33 10.83 7.33
N ASP A 82 -2.38 10.33 8.00
CA ASP A 82 -2.43 10.31 9.47
C ASP A 82 -2.11 8.92 10.01
N LEU A 83 -1.36 8.87 11.12
CA LEU A 83 -0.96 7.61 11.76
C LEU A 83 -1.52 7.46 13.17
N TYR A 84 -2.06 6.26 13.43
CA TYR A 84 -2.52 5.87 14.74
C TYR A 84 -2.02 4.47 15.09
N ARG A 85 -1.65 4.26 16.35
CA ARG A 85 -1.41 2.95 16.92
C ARG A 85 -2.70 2.41 17.51
N LEU A 86 -3.08 1.20 17.09
CA LEU A 86 -4.15 0.42 17.68
C LEU A 86 -3.51 -0.65 18.58
N PRO A 87 -3.69 -0.62 19.90
CA PRO A 87 -3.17 -1.65 20.79
C PRO A 87 -3.68 -3.04 20.41
N ARG A 88 -2.90 -4.08 20.69
CA ARG A 88 -3.45 -5.44 20.79
C ARG A 88 -4.55 -5.37 21.85
N ALA A 89 -5.81 -5.66 21.48
CA ALA A 89 -6.96 -5.50 22.36
C ALA A 89 -6.60 -5.90 23.80
N SER A 90 -6.73 -4.97 24.76
CA SER A 90 -6.61 -5.34 26.15
C SER A 90 -7.68 -6.41 26.41
N ALA A 91 -7.31 -7.51 27.07
CA ALA A 91 -8.24 -8.54 27.55
C ALA A 91 -9.34 -7.99 28.49
N PHE A 92 -9.37 -6.67 28.71
CA PHE A 92 -10.30 -5.95 29.56
C PHE A 92 -10.61 -4.60 28.90
N ARG A 93 -11.80 -4.46 28.30
CA ARG A 93 -12.83 -3.43 28.62
C ARG A 93 -13.83 -3.22 27.48
N HIS A 94 -15.05 -2.92 27.92
CA HIS A 94 -16.25 -2.66 27.14
C HIS A 94 -16.14 -1.41 26.24
N THR A 95 -16.36 -1.63 24.94
CA THR A 95 -17.15 -0.80 23.99
C THR A 95 -17.17 0.73 24.20
N SER A 96 -16.35 1.48 23.46
CA SER A 96 -16.77 2.14 22.20
C SER A 96 -15.62 3.00 21.65
N ARG A 97 -15.29 2.80 20.37
CA ARG A 97 -14.05 3.23 19.67
C ARG A 97 -12.83 2.45 20.17
N ALA A 98 -12.13 1.77 19.26
CA ALA A 98 -10.79 1.27 19.59
C ALA A 98 -9.98 2.48 20.09
N ASP A 99 -9.33 2.35 21.25
CA ASP A 99 -8.39 3.36 21.74
C ASP A 99 -7.28 3.49 20.70
N ARG A 100 -7.42 4.43 19.77
CA ARG A 100 -6.40 4.74 18.79
C ARG A 100 -5.54 5.86 19.33
N PHE A 101 -4.23 5.66 19.33
CA PHE A 101 -3.26 6.62 19.85
C PHE A 101 -2.51 7.24 18.68
N PRO A 102 -2.55 8.57 18.47
CA PRO A 102 -1.72 9.21 17.46
C PRO A 102 -0.25 8.79 17.59
N THR A 103 0.41 8.54 16.47
CA THR A 103 1.83 8.19 16.41
C THR A 103 2.53 8.96 15.28
N SER A 104 3.85 8.84 15.19
CA SER A 104 4.66 9.54 14.20
C SER A 104 5.78 8.63 13.69
N ARG A 105 6.37 9.01 12.55
CA ARG A 105 7.52 8.32 11.92
C ARG A 105 8.60 7.93 12.94
N ASN A 106 9.09 8.91 13.70
CA ASN A 106 10.21 8.72 14.65
C ASN A 106 9.90 7.75 15.81
N ARG A 107 8.62 7.36 16.02
CA ARG A 107 8.24 6.36 17.03
C ARG A 107 8.19 4.94 16.49
N ILE A 108 8.16 4.79 15.17
CA ILE A 108 7.91 3.49 14.52
C ILE A 108 8.98 3.11 13.51
N LEU A 109 9.81 4.05 13.08
CA LEU A 109 10.80 3.85 12.04
C LEU A 109 12.20 4.27 12.53
N GLU A 110 13.15 3.35 12.46
CA GLU A 110 14.55 3.57 12.83
C GLU A 110 15.45 3.24 11.62
N PRO A 111 16.48 4.03 11.32
CA PRO A 111 17.41 3.71 10.23
C PRO A 111 18.26 2.47 10.58
N SER A 112 18.57 1.66 9.57
CA SER A 112 19.47 0.51 9.68
C SER A 112 20.77 0.76 8.88
N PRO A 113 21.92 0.14 9.26
CA PRO A 113 23.18 0.31 8.53
C PRO A 113 23.17 -0.18 7.06
N ASP A 114 22.22 -1.01 6.67
CA ASP A 114 22.12 -1.67 5.36
C ASP A 114 21.30 -0.88 4.32
N SER A 115 21.12 0.43 4.53
CA SER A 115 20.25 1.31 3.74
C SER A 115 18.75 1.00 3.82
N THR A 116 18.33 0.10 4.71
CA THR A 116 16.93 -0.11 5.04
C THR A 116 16.53 0.68 6.30
N HIS A 117 15.26 0.64 6.65
CA HIS A 117 14.74 1.13 7.91
C HIS A 117 13.96 0.04 8.64
N HIS A 118 14.15 -0.08 9.94
CA HIS A 118 13.38 -0.96 10.80
C HIS A 118 12.03 -0.32 11.15
N LEU A 119 10.94 -0.90 10.64
CA LEU A 119 9.58 -0.55 11.04
C LEU A 119 9.16 -1.45 12.21
N SER A 120 8.87 -0.86 13.37
CA SER A 120 8.37 -1.56 14.56
C SER A 120 7.11 -0.91 15.11
N VAL A 121 6.08 -1.72 15.38
CA VAL A 121 4.79 -1.25 15.90
C VAL A 121 4.24 -2.25 16.91
N ASN A 122 3.93 -1.77 18.13
CA ASN A 122 3.19 -2.56 19.10
C ASN A 122 1.67 -2.50 18.84
N GLY A 123 1.12 -3.60 18.32
CA GLY A 123 -0.29 -3.72 17.97
C GLY A 123 -0.48 -3.69 16.46
N ARG A 124 -1.37 -2.81 15.98
CA ARG A 124 -1.50 -2.48 14.56
C ARG A 124 -1.21 -1.01 14.35
N LEU A 125 -0.64 -0.69 13.21
CA LEU A 125 -0.60 0.67 12.68
C LEU A 125 -1.86 0.88 11.86
N GLU A 126 -2.66 1.87 12.20
CA GLU A 126 -3.73 2.41 11.35
C GLU A 126 -3.17 3.59 10.56
N VAL A 127 -3.41 3.57 9.26
CA VAL A 127 -3.00 4.60 8.30
C VAL A 127 -4.27 5.15 7.67
N ILE A 128 -4.47 6.47 7.79
CA ILE A 128 -5.56 7.18 7.10
C ILE A 128 -4.95 8.00 5.99
N TYR A 129 -5.34 7.73 4.74
CA TYR A 129 -4.94 8.55 3.59
C TYR A 129 -6.10 9.43 3.15
N ARG A 130 -5.89 10.74 3.13
CA ARG A 130 -6.92 11.75 2.81
C ARG A 130 -6.80 12.33 1.40
N GLY A 131 -5.77 11.95 0.65
CA GLY A 131 -5.58 12.45 -0.72
C GLY A 131 -6.50 11.83 -1.76
N ALA A 132 -7.31 10.83 -1.40
CA ALA A 132 -8.34 10.26 -2.26
C ALA A 132 -9.45 9.57 -1.45
N PRO A 133 -10.69 9.49 -1.99
CA PRO A 133 -11.75 8.69 -1.40
C PRO A 133 -11.47 7.18 -1.54
N GLU A 134 -12.23 6.39 -0.81
CA GLU A 134 -12.37 4.96 -1.11
C GLU A 134 -12.99 4.78 -2.51
N SER A 135 -12.63 3.70 -3.21
CA SER A 135 -13.24 3.35 -4.50
C SER A 135 -14.45 2.46 -4.30
N GLU A 136 -15.39 2.48 -5.26
CA GLU A 136 -16.51 1.53 -5.25
C GLU A 136 -16.03 0.07 -5.31
N ALA A 137 -14.98 -0.21 -6.10
CA ALA A 137 -14.36 -1.52 -6.16
C ALA A 137 -13.83 -2.00 -4.80
N TYR A 138 -13.33 -1.10 -3.95
CA TYR A 138 -12.96 -1.43 -2.58
C TYR A 138 -14.19 -1.81 -1.75
N LEU A 139 -15.29 -1.07 -1.87
CA LEU A 139 -16.53 -1.35 -1.13
C LEU A 139 -17.17 -2.65 -1.58
N GLU A 140 -17.14 -2.96 -2.87
CA GLU A 140 -17.59 -4.26 -3.40
C GLU A 140 -16.74 -5.39 -2.84
N TRP A 141 -15.41 -5.25 -2.90
CA TRP A 141 -14.50 -6.25 -2.36
C TRP A 141 -14.67 -6.48 -0.85
N ALA A 142 -14.89 -5.40 -0.09
CA ALA A 142 -15.09 -5.46 1.35
C ALA A 142 -16.53 -5.82 1.76
N GLU A 143 -17.43 -6.09 0.80
CA GLU A 143 -18.87 -6.35 1.01
C GLU A 143 -19.59 -5.21 1.76
N LEU A 144 -19.15 -3.98 1.53
CA LEU A 144 -19.66 -2.75 2.16
C LEU A 144 -20.59 -1.94 1.26
N SER A 145 -20.62 -2.21 -0.05
CA SER A 145 -21.41 -1.44 -1.03
C SER A 145 -22.91 -1.37 -0.70
N ARG A 146 -23.46 -2.42 -0.07
CA ARG A 146 -24.86 -2.44 0.40
C ARG A 146 -25.09 -1.72 1.73
N ARG A 147 -24.04 -1.36 2.45
CA ARG A 147 -24.09 -0.84 3.83
C ARG A 147 -23.83 0.66 3.91
N ARG A 148 -23.00 1.21 2.99
CA ARG A 148 -22.61 2.62 2.98
C ARG A 148 -22.03 3.02 1.62
N ALA A 149 -22.00 4.33 1.35
CA ALA A 149 -21.22 4.92 0.27
C ALA A 149 -19.71 4.94 0.62
N PRO A 150 -18.82 5.13 -0.37
CA PRO A 150 -17.39 5.32 -0.13
C PRO A 150 -17.12 6.51 0.79
N ARG A 151 -16.08 6.41 1.62
CA ARG A 151 -15.62 7.54 2.44
C ARG A 151 -14.72 8.46 1.63
N GLU A 152 -14.66 9.72 2.03
CA GLU A 152 -13.74 10.74 1.49
C GLU A 152 -12.25 10.49 1.85
N TYR A 153 -11.95 9.40 2.55
CA TYR A 153 -10.60 8.99 2.93
C TYR A 153 -10.52 7.46 2.96
N GLN A 154 -9.31 6.95 2.79
CA GLN A 154 -9.00 5.53 2.84
C GLN A 154 -8.46 5.16 4.21
N THR A 155 -8.93 4.04 4.77
CA THR A 155 -8.38 3.46 6.00
C THR A 155 -7.67 2.15 5.69
N SER A 156 -6.44 2.03 6.19
CA SER A 156 -5.61 0.84 6.10
C SER A 156 -5.10 0.44 7.48
N GLN A 157 -4.76 -0.84 7.66
CA GLN A 157 -4.01 -1.27 8.84
C GLN A 157 -2.87 -2.21 8.48
N ILE A 158 -1.76 -2.10 9.21
CA ILE A 158 -0.59 -2.97 9.13
C ILE A 158 -0.42 -3.66 10.49
N LYS A 159 -0.36 -5.00 10.49
CA LYS A 159 0.08 -5.79 11.64
C LYS A 159 1.40 -6.46 11.29
N LEU A 160 2.46 -6.16 12.03
CA LEU A 160 3.71 -6.89 11.87
C LEU A 160 3.55 -8.32 12.41
N ASN A 161 4.06 -9.28 11.65
CA ASN A 161 4.11 -10.70 12.04
C ASN A 161 5.39 -11.04 12.82
N GLN A 162 6.27 -10.04 12.96
CA GLN A 162 7.54 -10.09 13.67
C GLN A 162 7.66 -8.87 14.59
N SER A 163 8.74 -8.76 15.39
CA SER A 163 8.98 -7.58 16.25
C SER A 163 9.28 -6.31 15.47
N ALA A 164 9.92 -6.45 14.31
CA ALA A 164 10.19 -5.41 13.34
C ALA A 164 10.27 -6.03 11.93
N VAL A 165 10.16 -5.20 10.91
CA VAL A 165 10.40 -5.57 9.51
C VAL A 165 11.32 -4.52 8.87
N HIS A 166 12.05 -4.90 7.83
CA HIS A 166 12.87 -3.96 7.08
C HIS A 166 12.04 -3.34 5.95
N VAL A 167 12.14 -2.01 5.81
CA VAL A 167 11.60 -1.25 4.70
C VAL A 167 12.76 -0.76 3.85
N ASP A 168 12.79 -1.13 2.58
CA ASP A 168 13.84 -0.73 1.66
C ASP A 168 13.61 0.68 1.08
N PRO A 169 14.61 1.29 0.40
CA PRO A 169 14.47 2.63 -0.17
C PRO A 169 13.35 2.82 -1.21
N HIS A 170 12.77 1.74 -1.74
CA HIS A 170 11.69 1.78 -2.73
C HIS A 170 10.30 1.63 -2.09
N GLY A 171 10.23 1.63 -0.75
CA GLY A 171 8.98 1.50 -0.02
C GLY A 171 8.42 0.07 -0.07
N GLU A 172 9.30 -0.94 -0.09
CA GLU A 172 8.91 -2.35 -0.01
C GLU A 172 9.28 -2.94 1.36
N ILE A 173 8.45 -3.86 1.86
CA ILE A 173 8.78 -4.68 3.04
C ILE A 173 9.64 -5.84 2.56
N VAL A 174 10.85 -5.98 3.12
CA VAL A 174 11.84 -6.97 2.66
C VAL A 174 11.42 -8.39 3.02
N GLU A 175 10.89 -8.61 4.22
CA GLU A 175 10.51 -9.96 4.66
C GLU A 175 9.23 -10.44 3.98
N PRO A 176 9.27 -11.58 3.27
CA PRO A 176 8.07 -12.25 2.80
C PRO A 176 7.14 -12.51 3.98
N TYR A 177 5.89 -12.06 3.86
CA TYR A 177 4.86 -12.14 4.91
C TYR A 177 5.25 -11.46 6.24
N GLY A 178 6.21 -10.54 6.25
CA GLY A 178 6.63 -9.78 7.43
C GLY A 178 5.49 -8.97 8.05
N ALA A 179 4.49 -8.60 7.25
CA ALA A 179 3.28 -7.93 7.71
C ALA A 179 2.01 -8.56 7.14
N THR A 180 0.93 -8.48 7.91
CA THR A 180 -0.44 -8.70 7.44
C THR A 180 -1.11 -7.34 7.24
N LEU A 181 -1.61 -7.13 6.02
CA LEU A 181 -2.31 -5.92 5.61
C LEU A 181 -3.82 -6.11 5.79
N TYR A 182 -4.53 -5.03 6.12
CA TYR A 182 -5.98 -5.01 6.23
C TYR A 182 -6.57 -3.82 5.49
N GLN A 183 -7.85 -3.92 5.17
CA GLN A 183 -8.65 -2.85 4.56
C GLN A 183 -8.01 -2.37 3.25
N TYR A 184 -7.82 -1.07 3.05
CA TYR A 184 -7.47 -0.55 1.73
C TYR A 184 -6.12 -1.07 1.20
N PHE A 185 -5.09 -1.22 2.06
CA PHE A 185 -3.82 -1.86 1.64
C PHE A 185 -3.96 -3.33 1.25
N ALA A 186 -4.85 -4.09 1.90
CA ALA A 186 -5.14 -5.47 1.48
C ALA A 186 -5.88 -5.50 0.13
N PHE A 187 -6.67 -4.47 -0.16
CA PHE A 187 -7.33 -4.31 -1.44
C PHE A 187 -6.36 -3.93 -2.56
N THR A 188 -5.42 -3.01 -2.31
CA THR A 188 -4.49 -2.51 -3.32
C THR A 188 -3.22 -3.34 -3.48
N THR A 189 -2.97 -4.34 -2.62
CA THR A 189 -1.84 -5.28 -2.78
C THR A 189 -2.29 -6.52 -3.55
N ARG A 190 -2.45 -6.39 -4.87
CA ARG A 190 -2.90 -7.46 -5.78
C ARG A 190 -2.11 -7.44 -7.07
N LEU A 191 -2.07 -8.57 -7.78
CA LEU A 191 -1.42 -8.66 -9.09
C LEU A 191 -1.96 -7.64 -10.12
N ALA A 192 -3.26 -7.29 -10.04
CA ALA A 192 -3.89 -6.32 -10.94
C ALA A 192 -3.48 -4.86 -10.70
N THR A 193 -2.88 -4.56 -9.54
CA THR A 193 -2.45 -3.22 -9.12
C THR A 193 -0.93 -3.11 -9.01
N LEU A 194 -0.19 -4.13 -9.45
CA LEU A 194 1.27 -4.07 -9.44
C LEU A 194 1.79 -3.01 -10.41
N LEU A 195 2.77 -2.26 -9.93
CA LEU A 195 3.56 -1.32 -10.70
C LEU A 195 5.02 -1.77 -10.66
N PRO A 196 5.82 -1.48 -11.71
CA PRO A 196 7.26 -1.73 -11.66
C PRO A 196 7.90 -1.05 -10.46
N ARG A 197 8.93 -1.66 -9.88
CA ARG A 197 9.65 -1.12 -8.71
C ARG A 197 10.26 0.26 -9.02
N GLU A 198 10.69 0.45 -10.26
CA GLU A 198 11.21 1.71 -10.81
C GLU A 198 10.13 2.73 -11.20
N TYR A 199 8.84 2.40 -11.06
CA TYR A 199 7.77 3.38 -11.32
C TYR A 199 7.87 4.52 -10.31
N ASP A 200 8.16 5.72 -10.83
CA ASP A 200 8.12 6.97 -10.09
C ASP A 200 6.92 7.78 -10.60
N PRO A 201 5.91 8.07 -9.77
CA PRO A 201 4.81 8.93 -10.21
C PRO A 201 5.38 10.30 -10.55
N PRO A 202 5.05 10.88 -11.71
CA PRO A 202 5.45 12.26 -11.99
C PRO A 202 4.88 13.14 -10.88
N ASN A 203 5.78 13.74 -10.08
CA ASN A 203 5.44 14.63 -8.97
C ASN A 203 4.29 15.54 -9.40
N ALA A 204 3.15 15.47 -8.69
CA ALA A 204 2.29 16.63 -8.64
C ALA A 204 3.16 17.77 -8.10
N PRO A 205 3.14 18.97 -8.70
CA PRO A 205 4.13 20.00 -8.40
C PRO A 205 4.15 20.21 -6.89
N ALA A 206 5.35 20.15 -6.31
CA ALA A 206 5.59 20.65 -4.97
C ALA A 206 4.96 22.04 -4.93
N LEU A 207 3.88 22.19 -4.16
CA LEU A 207 3.37 23.50 -3.82
C LEU A 207 4.51 24.17 -3.07
N SER A 208 5.29 24.94 -3.80
CA SER A 208 6.25 25.86 -3.21
C SER A 208 5.45 26.72 -2.25
N PRO A 209 5.79 26.80 -0.96
CA PRO A 209 5.16 27.81 -0.12
C PRO A 209 5.56 29.16 -0.73
N GLU A 210 4.57 29.93 -1.20
CA GLU A 210 4.82 31.32 -1.53
C GLU A 210 5.34 32.02 -0.27
N PRO A 211 6.39 32.86 -0.38
CA PRO A 211 6.85 33.65 0.74
C PRO A 211 5.82 34.72 1.06
N ARG A 212 5.34 34.76 2.30
CA ARG A 212 4.87 35.98 2.96
C ARG A 212 5.53 36.11 4.31
#